data_AF-A0A9X1HIT8-F1
#
_entry.id   AF-A0A9X1HIT8-F1
#
_cell.length_a   1.000
_cell.length_b   1.000
_cell.length_c   1.000
_cell.angle_alpha   90.00
_cell.angle_beta   90.00
_cell.angle_gamma   90.00
#
_symmetry.space_group_name_H-M   'P 1'
#
loop_
_entity.id
_entity.type
_entity.pdbx_description
1 polymer ?
#
loop_
_entity_poly.entity_id
_entity_poly.type
_entity_poly.pdbx_seq_one_letter_code
_entity_poly.pdbx_strand_id
1 'polypeptide(L)'
;MDQLKKLVEDAAYLQDEVEALKYVINSVPYDEKPGGKHSILEMVALIDHAQQNHFRLAIQHIISGRREAAPEQEDFRKSFTSDQIEGKSVDRVLEKIIKHRAAIISMLEKVTPADLNRTVNIRGKDKNIHMLLDEMLHFERSQLKQVAERVLAISDRK
;
A
#
# COMPACT_ATOMS: atom_id res chain seq x y z
N MET A 1 -0.35 21.53 8.70
CA MET A 1 -0.86 21.48 7.31
C MET A 1 0.23 21.05 6.33
N ASP A 2 1.43 21.61 6.42
CA ASP A 2 2.52 21.32 5.46
C ASP A 2 3.00 19.87 5.48
N GLN A 3 3.04 19.21 6.64
CA GLN A 3 3.40 17.78 6.73
C GLN A 3 2.38 16.88 6.02
N LEU A 4 1.09 17.16 6.13
CA LEU A 4 0.06 16.39 5.42
C LEU A 4 0.17 16.59 3.91
N LYS A 5 0.36 17.84 3.46
CA LYS A 5 0.58 18.14 2.04
C LYS A 5 1.76 17.36 1.49
N LYS A 6 2.88 17.34 2.21
CA LYS A 6 4.05 16.55 1.85
C LYS A 6 3.73 15.05 1.75
N LEU A 7 2.97 14.48 2.69
CA LEU A 7 2.57 13.07 2.63
C LEU A 7 1.64 12.77 1.44
N VAL A 8 0.78 13.72 1.06
CA VAL A 8 -0.06 13.61 -0.15
C VAL A 8 0.80 13.68 -1.41
N GLU A 9 1.77 14.58 -1.47
CA GLU A 9 2.75 14.66 -2.57
C GLU A 9 3.60 13.38 -2.66
N ASP A 10 4.07 12.87 -1.52
CA ASP A 10 4.79 11.61 -1.44
C ASP A 10 3.94 10.42 -1.93
N ALA A 11 2.64 10.42 -1.65
CA ALA A 11 1.70 9.43 -2.17
C ALA A 11 1.48 9.59 -3.68
N ALA A 12 1.36 10.81 -4.19
CA ALA A 12 1.25 11.05 -5.63
C ALA A 12 2.50 10.56 -6.37
N TYR A 13 3.70 10.86 -5.86
CA TYR A 13 4.95 10.36 -6.41
C TYR A 13 5.02 8.82 -6.46
N LEU A 14 4.56 8.17 -5.40
CA LEU A 14 4.48 6.71 -5.34
C LEU A 14 3.48 6.12 -6.35
N GLN A 15 2.48 6.89 -6.76
CA GLN A 15 1.60 6.54 -7.87
C GLN A 15 2.35 6.48 -9.19
N ASP A 16 3.14 7.50 -9.48
CA ASP A 16 3.96 7.57 -10.68
C ASP A 16 4.93 6.39 -10.75
N GLU A 17 5.54 6.00 -9.61
CA GLU A 17 6.43 4.82 -9.54
C GLU A 17 5.70 3.51 -9.88
N VAL A 18 4.46 3.34 -9.41
CA VAL A 18 3.63 2.16 -9.72
C VAL A 18 3.20 2.16 -11.19
N GLU A 19 2.88 3.32 -11.74
CA GLU A 19 2.53 3.46 -13.17
C GLU A 19 3.74 3.14 -14.06
N ALA A 20 4.93 3.63 -13.71
CA ALA A 20 6.18 3.32 -14.40
C ALA A 20 6.47 1.81 -14.39
N LEU A 21 6.23 1.14 -13.25
CA LEU A 21 6.47 -0.29 -13.11
C LEU A 21 5.66 -1.14 -14.10
N LYS A 22 4.45 -0.71 -14.48
CA LYS A 22 3.60 -1.43 -15.45
C LYS A 22 4.30 -1.65 -16.80
N TYR A 23 5.16 -0.73 -17.21
CA TYR A 23 5.85 -0.80 -18.50
C TYR A 23 6.95 -1.86 -18.55
N VAL A 24 7.55 -2.19 -17.40
CA VAL A 24 8.71 -3.08 -17.33
C VAL A 24 8.38 -4.46 -16.74
N ILE A 25 7.34 -4.55 -15.90
CA ILE A 25 7.10 -5.75 -15.09
C ILE A 25 6.69 -6.98 -15.91
N ASN A 26 6.04 -6.80 -17.05
CA ASN A 26 5.67 -7.89 -17.96
C ASN A 26 6.86 -8.41 -18.79
N SER A 27 8.03 -7.76 -18.71
CA SER A 27 9.26 -8.22 -19.39
C SER A 27 10.07 -9.22 -18.56
N VAL A 28 9.66 -9.48 -17.31
CA VAL A 28 10.30 -10.40 -16.37
C VAL A 28 9.29 -11.46 -15.87
N PRO A 29 9.73 -12.65 -15.43
CA PRO A 29 8.85 -13.66 -14.86
C PRO A 29 8.41 -13.23 -13.46
N TYR A 30 7.32 -12.46 -13.39
CA TYR A 30 6.84 -11.81 -12.17
C TYR A 30 6.22 -12.79 -11.15
N ASP A 31 5.84 -13.98 -11.59
CA ASP A 31 5.21 -15.04 -10.81
C ASP A 31 6.23 -16.04 -10.23
N GLU A 32 7.46 -16.07 -10.73
CA GLU A 32 8.53 -16.92 -10.23
C GLU A 32 9.00 -16.55 -8.82
N LYS A 33 9.40 -17.57 -8.06
CA LYS A 33 9.91 -17.47 -6.67
C LYS A 33 11.42 -17.76 -6.59
N PRO A 34 12.28 -16.81 -7.00
CA PRO A 34 13.72 -17.06 -7.04
C PRO A 34 14.27 -17.35 -5.63
N GLY A 35 14.92 -18.50 -5.48
CA GLY A 35 15.50 -18.94 -4.21
C GLY A 35 14.48 -19.20 -3.10
N GLY A 36 13.23 -19.54 -3.44
CA GLY A 36 12.16 -19.80 -2.48
C GLY A 36 11.62 -18.55 -1.75
N LYS A 37 12.07 -17.36 -2.16
CA LYS A 37 11.55 -16.08 -1.67
C LYS A 37 10.24 -15.71 -2.36
N HIS A 38 9.58 -14.67 -1.85
CA HIS A 38 8.36 -14.13 -2.47
C HIS A 38 8.57 -13.78 -3.95
N SER A 39 7.57 -13.99 -4.80
CA SER A 39 7.56 -13.51 -6.18
C SER A 39 7.31 -12.00 -6.26
N ILE A 40 7.54 -11.39 -7.43
CA ILE A 40 7.17 -9.97 -7.64
C ILE A 40 5.65 -9.80 -7.48
N LEU A 41 4.87 -10.73 -8.00
CA LEU A 41 3.41 -10.73 -7.84
C LEU A 41 2.99 -10.77 -6.37
N GLU A 42 3.63 -11.59 -5.53
CA GLU A 42 3.36 -11.64 -4.09
C GLU A 42 3.69 -10.32 -3.40
N MET A 43 4.81 -9.68 -3.76
CA MET A 43 5.20 -8.38 -3.19
C MET A 43 4.18 -7.28 -3.52
N VAL A 44 3.78 -7.19 -4.79
CA VAL A 44 2.79 -6.19 -5.24
C VAL A 44 1.41 -6.52 -4.65
N ALA A 45 1.03 -7.79 -4.56
CA ALA A 45 -0.24 -8.17 -3.96
C ALA A 45 -0.30 -7.91 -2.45
N LEU A 46 0.83 -8.00 -1.75
CA LEU A 46 0.89 -7.63 -0.33
C LEU A 46 0.59 -6.13 -0.16
N ILE A 47 0.98 -5.28 -1.11
CA ILE A 47 0.60 -3.86 -1.11
C ILE A 47 -0.92 -3.71 -1.27
N ASP A 48 -1.53 -4.36 -2.27
CA ASP A 48 -2.99 -4.35 -2.47
C ASP A 48 -3.74 -4.80 -1.21
N HIS A 49 -3.27 -5.89 -0.60
CA HIS A 49 -3.84 -6.45 0.63
C HIS A 49 -3.74 -5.49 1.81
N ALA A 50 -2.57 -4.87 2.04
CA ALA A 50 -2.37 -3.91 3.10
C ALA A 50 -3.26 -2.66 2.93
N GLN A 51 -3.40 -2.19 1.69
CA GLN A 51 -4.28 -1.07 1.36
C GLN A 51 -5.74 -1.36 1.71
N GLN A 52 -6.25 -2.51 1.28
CA GLN A 52 -7.65 -2.90 1.47
C GLN A 52 -7.98 -3.21 2.94
N ASN A 53 -7.09 -3.92 3.63
CA ASN A 53 -7.42 -4.53 4.92
C ASN A 53 -6.85 -3.75 6.12
N HIS A 54 -5.96 -2.79 5.89
CA HIS A 54 -5.33 -2.03 6.96
C HIS A 54 -5.49 -0.53 6.77
N PHE A 55 -4.77 0.06 5.81
CA PHE A 55 -4.60 1.52 5.73
C PHE A 55 -5.90 2.24 5.39
N ARG A 56 -6.61 1.80 4.34
CA ARG A 56 -7.86 2.44 3.92
C ARG A 56 -8.92 2.39 5.02
N LEU A 57 -9.09 1.23 5.65
CA LEU A 57 -10.08 1.05 6.72
C LEU A 57 -9.75 1.94 7.93
N ALA A 58 -8.49 2.00 8.33
CA ALA A 58 -8.04 2.82 9.45
C ALA A 58 -8.28 4.32 9.19
N ILE A 59 -7.87 4.82 8.01
CA ILE A 59 -8.06 6.22 7.61
C ILE A 59 -9.56 6.55 7.54
N GLN A 60 -10.36 5.68 6.91
CA GLN A 60 -11.80 5.88 6.81
C GLN A 60 -12.48 5.91 8.18
N HIS A 61 -12.04 5.08 9.12
CA HIS A 61 -12.56 5.07 10.50
C HIS A 61 -12.33 6.42 11.18
N ILE A 62 -11.10 6.95 11.10
CA ILE A 62 -10.75 8.27 11.67
C ILE A 62 -11.63 9.38 11.07
N ILE A 63 -11.74 9.42 9.73
CA ILE A 63 -12.50 10.45 9.01
C ILE A 63 -13.99 10.36 9.33
N SER A 64 -14.53 9.15 9.45
CA SER A 64 -15.96 8.94 9.76
C SER A 64 -16.35 9.41 11.16
N GLY A 65 -15.37 9.61 12.06
CA GLY A 65 -15.61 10.05 13.44
C GLY A 65 -16.42 9.05 14.27
N ARG A 66 -16.53 7.79 13.82
CA ARG A 66 -17.23 6.74 14.57
C ARG A 66 -16.50 6.51 15.89
N ARG A 67 -17.27 6.54 16.98
CA ARG A 67 -16.78 6.28 18.35
C ARG A 67 -16.55 4.80 18.64
N GLU A 68 -17.01 3.91 17.76
CA GLU A 68 -16.77 2.49 17.85
C GLU A 68 -15.26 2.21 17.80
N ALA A 69 -14.80 1.19 18.51
CA ALA A 69 -13.44 0.71 18.37
C ALA A 69 -13.18 0.42 16.88
N ALA A 70 -11.98 0.77 16.39
CA ALA A 70 -11.59 0.32 15.07
C ALA A 70 -11.74 -1.21 15.01
N PRO A 71 -12.18 -1.79 13.88
CA PRO A 71 -12.25 -3.24 13.75
C PRO A 71 -10.93 -3.85 14.19
N GLU A 72 -10.97 -5.01 14.85
CA GLU A 72 -9.74 -5.73 15.18
C GLU A 72 -9.02 -6.05 13.87
N GLN A 73 -7.92 -5.34 13.63
CA GLN A 73 -7.11 -5.52 12.43
C GLN A 73 -6.00 -6.49 12.76
N GLU A 74 -6.09 -7.71 12.23
CA GLU A 74 -4.94 -8.60 12.17
C GLU A 74 -3.78 -7.92 11.43
N ASP A 75 -2.55 -8.30 11.76
CA ASP A 75 -1.39 -7.87 11.00
C ASP A 75 -1.56 -8.27 9.52
N PHE A 76 -1.64 -7.31 8.61
CA PHE A 76 -1.83 -7.58 7.19
C PHE A 76 -0.74 -8.47 6.59
N ARG A 77 0.46 -8.51 7.21
CA ARG A 77 1.54 -9.41 6.79
C ARG A 77 1.29 -10.87 7.17
N LYS A 78 0.48 -11.11 8.20
CA LYS A 78 0.12 -12.45 8.67
C LYS A 78 -1.15 -12.97 8.00
N SER A 79 -2.08 -12.08 7.67
CA SER A 79 -3.35 -12.44 7.02
C SER A 79 -3.26 -12.54 5.50
N PHE A 80 -2.13 -12.17 4.90
CA PHE A 80 -1.88 -12.36 3.48
C PHE A 80 -1.55 -13.82 3.17
N THR A 81 -2.19 -14.39 2.14
CA THR A 81 -1.93 -15.76 1.67
C THR A 81 -1.75 -15.79 0.17
N SER A 82 -0.91 -16.71 -0.33
CA SER A 82 -0.67 -16.87 -1.78
C SER A 82 -1.92 -17.27 -2.57
N ASP A 83 -2.89 -17.92 -1.92
CA ASP A 83 -4.14 -18.32 -2.58
C ASP A 83 -4.95 -17.08 -3.00
N GLN A 84 -4.77 -15.95 -2.31
CA GLN A 84 -5.39 -14.69 -2.69
C GLN A 84 -4.89 -14.16 -4.04
N ILE A 85 -3.79 -14.69 -4.60
CA ILE A 85 -3.20 -14.21 -5.86
C ILE A 85 -3.27 -15.22 -7.01
N GLU A 86 -3.84 -16.40 -6.78
CA GLU A 86 -3.98 -17.42 -7.81
C GLU A 86 -4.79 -16.89 -9.00
N GLY A 87 -4.25 -17.06 -10.21
CA GLY A 87 -4.88 -16.58 -11.46
C GLY A 87 -4.91 -15.06 -11.64
N LYS A 88 -4.25 -14.27 -10.78
CA LYS A 88 -4.15 -12.81 -10.94
C LYS A 88 -2.95 -12.44 -11.83
N SER A 89 -3.17 -11.51 -12.76
CA SER A 89 -2.06 -10.85 -13.46
C SER A 89 -1.50 -9.69 -12.64
N VAL A 90 -0.20 -9.44 -12.76
CA VAL A 90 0.47 -8.33 -12.08
C VAL A 90 -0.14 -6.97 -12.46
N ASP A 91 -0.54 -6.78 -13.71
CA ASP A 91 -1.20 -5.56 -14.18
C ASP A 91 -2.50 -5.26 -13.42
N ARG A 92 -3.32 -6.29 -13.18
CA ARG A 92 -4.57 -6.13 -12.42
C ARG A 92 -4.31 -5.72 -10.98
N VAL A 93 -3.23 -6.23 -10.38
CA VAL A 93 -2.85 -5.85 -9.01
C VAL A 93 -2.33 -4.42 -8.97
N LEU A 94 -1.45 -4.03 -9.90
CA LEU A 94 -0.96 -2.65 -10.01
C LEU A 94 -2.10 -1.64 -10.23
N GLU A 95 -3.08 -1.97 -11.08
CA GLU A 95 -4.27 -1.14 -11.27
C GLU A 95 -5.10 -0.95 -10.00
N LYS A 96 -5.20 -1.98 -9.16
CA LYS A 96 -5.87 -1.87 -7.87
C LYS A 96 -5.12 -0.95 -6.92
N ILE A 97 -3.79 -1.07 -6.85
CA ILE A 97 -2.95 -0.19 -6.03
C ILE A 97 -3.15 1.27 -6.44
N ILE A 98 -3.12 1.57 -7.74
CA ILE A 98 -3.39 2.92 -8.26
C ILE A 98 -4.78 3.42 -7.81
N LYS A 99 -5.82 2.59 -7.95
CA LYS A 99 -7.19 2.93 -7.52
C LYS A 99 -7.30 3.15 -6.01
N HIS A 100 -6.63 2.33 -5.20
CA HIS A 100 -6.60 2.50 -3.75
C HIS A 100 -5.92 3.79 -3.35
N ARG A 101 -4.82 4.14 -4.02
CA ARG A 101 -4.08 5.37 -3.76
C ARG A 101 -4.88 6.61 -4.13
N ALA A 102 -5.50 6.63 -5.31
CA ALA A 102 -6.42 7.68 -5.70
C ALA A 102 -7.57 7.84 -4.69
N ALA A 103 -8.15 6.73 -4.21
CA ALA A 103 -9.19 6.78 -3.19
C ALA A 103 -8.69 7.37 -1.86
N ILE A 104 -7.47 7.04 -1.43
CA ILE A 104 -6.86 7.65 -0.24
C ILE A 104 -6.66 9.15 -0.43
N ILE A 105 -6.06 9.58 -1.55
CA ILE A 105 -5.86 11.00 -1.84
C ILE A 105 -7.19 11.76 -1.80
N SER A 106 -8.23 11.26 -2.47
CA SER A 106 -9.56 11.86 -2.44
C SER A 106 -10.23 11.86 -1.06
N MET A 107 -9.89 10.93 -0.17
CA MET A 107 -10.32 10.98 1.24
C MET A 107 -9.58 12.08 1.99
N LEU A 108 -8.27 12.24 1.77
CA LEU A 108 -7.43 13.23 2.42
C LEU A 108 -7.79 14.67 2.04
N GLU A 109 -8.26 14.90 0.81
CA GLU A 109 -8.76 16.21 0.37
C GLU A 109 -9.97 16.71 1.18
N LYS A 110 -10.70 15.79 1.82
CA LYS A 110 -11.91 16.08 2.61
C LYS A 110 -11.64 16.19 4.11
N VAL A 111 -10.39 15.99 4.53
CA VAL A 111 -9.99 15.96 5.94
C VAL A 111 -10.02 17.36 6.53
N THR A 112 -10.67 17.50 7.68
CA THR A 112 -10.66 18.75 8.44
C THR A 112 -9.48 18.80 9.43
N PRO A 113 -9.10 19.98 9.95
CA PRO A 113 -8.09 20.07 11.00
C PRO A 113 -8.41 19.25 12.26
N ALA A 114 -9.70 19.04 12.57
CA ALA A 114 -10.11 18.22 13.70
C ALA A 114 -9.81 16.74 13.47
N ASP A 115 -10.03 16.25 12.25
CA ASP A 115 -9.79 14.85 11.88
C ASP A 115 -8.30 14.48 11.95
N LEU A 116 -7.40 15.45 11.67
CA LEU A 116 -5.95 15.23 11.76
C LEU A 116 -5.47 14.92 13.18
N ASN A 117 -6.16 15.44 14.19
CA ASN A 117 -5.82 15.22 15.60
C ASN A 117 -6.55 14.01 16.19
N ARG A 118 -7.51 13.43 15.47
CA ARG A 118 -8.19 12.22 15.93
C ARG A 118 -7.26 11.02 15.85
N THR A 119 -7.33 10.21 16.90
CA THR A 119 -6.62 8.94 16.97
C THR A 119 -7.62 7.79 17.01
N VAL A 120 -7.18 6.64 16.53
CA VAL A 120 -7.87 5.36 16.66
C VAL A 120 -6.88 4.35 17.20
N ASN A 121 -7.34 3.50 18.11
CA ASN A 121 -6.50 2.44 18.64
C ASN A 121 -6.45 1.29 17.62
N ILE A 122 -5.26 1.00 17.11
CA ILE A 122 -5.00 -0.09 16.18
C ILE A 122 -3.94 -0.98 16.83
N ARG A 123 -4.36 -2.19 17.21
CA ARG A 123 -3.48 -3.19 17.86
C ARG A 123 -2.75 -2.63 19.09
N GLY A 124 -3.48 -1.93 19.95
CA GLY A 124 -2.96 -1.36 21.19
C GLY A 124 -2.13 -0.08 21.00
N LYS A 125 -2.07 0.49 19.79
CA LYS A 125 -1.38 1.75 19.50
C LYS A 125 -2.36 2.79 18.99
N ASP A 126 -2.34 3.97 19.59
CA ASP A 126 -3.11 5.10 19.09
C ASP A 126 -2.42 5.68 17.85
N LYS A 127 -3.13 5.68 16.73
CA LYS A 127 -2.64 6.19 15.45
C LYS A 127 -3.58 7.27 14.91
N ASN A 128 -3.01 8.33 14.36
CA ASN A 128 -3.74 9.34 13.58
C ASN A 128 -3.46 9.17 12.08
N ILE A 129 -4.08 10.03 11.25
CA ILE A 129 -3.93 9.99 9.79
C ILE A 129 -2.45 10.13 9.37
N HIS A 130 -1.70 11.03 10.00
CA HIS A 130 -0.29 11.24 9.68
C HIS A 130 0.54 9.98 9.90
N MET A 131 0.40 9.34 11.07
CA MET A 131 1.12 8.11 11.40
C MET A 131 0.78 6.97 10.43
N LEU A 132 -0.49 6.84 10.05
CA LEU A 132 -0.93 5.81 9.11
C LEU A 132 -0.38 6.04 7.70
N LEU A 133 -0.38 7.27 7.22
CA LEU A 133 0.17 7.62 5.91
C LEU A 133 1.68 7.42 5.86
N ASP A 134 2.40 7.83 6.90
CA ASP A 134 3.85 7.65 6.97
C ASP A 134 4.22 6.15 6.97
N GLU A 135 3.53 5.34 7.77
CA GLU A 135 3.71 3.88 7.80
C GLU A 135 3.39 3.22 6.45
N MET A 136 2.30 3.66 5.81
CA MET A 136 1.89 3.21 4.48
C MET A 136 2.97 3.51 3.45
N LEU A 137 3.42 4.76 3.35
CA LEU A 137 4.41 5.20 2.38
C LEU A 137 5.74 4.47 2.59
N HIS A 138 6.18 4.32 3.85
CA HIS A 138 7.42 3.62 4.15
C HIS A 138 7.36 2.14 3.76
N PHE A 139 6.24 1.48 4.09
CA PHE A 139 6.02 0.08 3.71
C PHE A 139 5.99 -0.10 2.19
N GLU A 140 5.22 0.71 1.47
CA GLU A 140 5.08 0.58 0.03
C GLU A 140 6.36 0.90 -0.73
N ARG A 141 7.08 1.97 -0.35
CA ARG A 141 8.40 2.29 -0.93
C ARG A 141 9.38 1.13 -0.74
N SER A 142 9.37 0.49 0.43
CA SER A 142 10.20 -0.69 0.70
C SER A 142 9.85 -1.88 -0.18
N GLN A 143 8.56 -2.13 -0.46
CA GLN A 143 8.13 -3.19 -1.36
C GLN A 143 8.47 -2.87 -2.82
N LEU A 144 8.17 -1.67 -3.30
CA LEU A 144 8.45 -1.27 -4.69
C LEU A 144 9.94 -1.23 -4.98
N LYS A 145 10.77 -0.81 -4.02
CA LYS A 145 12.22 -0.90 -4.14
C LYS A 145 12.68 -2.34 -4.35
N GLN A 146 12.19 -3.29 -3.55
CA GLN A 146 12.53 -4.71 -3.70
C GLN A 146 12.07 -5.27 -5.06
N VAL A 147 10.91 -4.83 -5.55
CA VAL A 147 10.43 -5.19 -6.89
C VAL A 147 11.36 -4.64 -7.96
N ALA A 148 11.72 -3.36 -7.91
CA ALA A 148 12.62 -2.73 -8.86
C ALA A 148 14.00 -3.41 -8.89
N GLU A 149 14.58 -3.69 -7.73
CA GLU A 149 15.86 -4.43 -7.60
C GLU A 149 15.79 -5.81 -8.26
N ARG A 150 14.65 -6.51 -8.13
CA ARG A 150 14.44 -7.82 -8.77
C ARG A 150 14.27 -7.71 -10.28
N VAL A 151 13.51 -6.73 -10.76
CA VAL A 151 13.34 -6.48 -12.19
C VAL A 151 14.69 -6.20 -12.84
N LEU A 152 15.54 -5.39 -12.21
CA LEU A 152 16.89 -5.09 -12.67
C LEU A 152 17.77 -6.36 -12.66
N ALA A 153 17.82 -7.09 -11.54
CA ALA A 153 18.64 -8.28 -11.42
C ALA A 153 18.27 -9.41 -12.39
N ILE A 154 17.00 -9.46 -12.83
CA ILE A 154 16.55 -10.40 -13.87
C ILE A 154 16.92 -9.88 -15.27
N SER A 155 16.71 -8.60 -15.51
CA SER A 155 17.01 -7.96 -16.81
C SER A 155 18.50 -8.01 -17.14
N ASP A 156 19.38 -7.80 -16.16
CA ASP A 156 20.84 -7.82 -16.33
C ASP A 156 21.41 -9.25 -16.57
N ARG A 157 20.60 -10.28 -16.37
CA ARG A 157 20.97 -11.69 -16.64
C ARG A 157 20.59 -12.15 -18.05
N LYS A 158 19.86 -11.34 -18.81
CA LYS A 158 19.51 -11.60 -20.21
C LYS A 158 20.57 -11.02 -21.14
#